data_AF-A0A817ZZJ8-F1
#
_entry.id   AF-A0A817ZZJ8-F1
#
_cell.length_a   1.000
_cell.length_b   1.000
_cell.length_c   1.000
_cell.angle_alpha   90.00
_cell.angle_beta   90.00
_cell.angle_gamma   90.00
#
_symmetry.space_group_name_H-M   'P 1'
#
loop_
_entity.id
_entity.type
_entity.pdbx_description
1 polymer ?
#
loop_
_entity_poly.entity_id
_entity_poly.type
_entity_poly.pdbx_seq_one_letter_code
_entity_poly.pdbx_strand_id
1 'polypeptide(L)'
;MRKNHTLRNVVVTFIPMLVYMIGITLMSEPGRYFASGGMTLVVRIIARRIHNQNYKSQEEIIKLERSFSLPTNSLVQAANTDQSAMSEQVLIECAENIYYINDGIYGTFNAIIFDHKVFTVHYLKIGEQESNPEQYKSVIFGPTCDSIDCIAHSIDLPLLEIGDVLWFPDAGAYTSACASDFNGFKTKKYMFIWKG
;
A
#
# COMPACT_ATOMS: atom_id res chain seq x y z
N MET A 1 -19.70 1.13 -8.76
CA MET A 1 -20.17 1.44 -10.14
C MET A 1 -21.14 2.64 -10.19
N ARG A 2 -20.68 3.86 -9.91
CA ARG A 2 -21.46 5.10 -10.12
C ARG A 2 -20.49 6.23 -10.48
N LYS A 3 -20.26 6.51 -11.77
CA LYS A 3 -19.51 7.71 -12.26
C LYS A 3 -19.61 7.96 -13.78
N ASN A 4 -20.26 7.10 -14.57
CA ASN A 4 -20.22 7.20 -16.04
C ASN A 4 -21.23 8.18 -16.67
N HIS A 5 -22.15 8.79 -15.90
CA HIS A 5 -23.19 9.65 -16.48
C HIS A 5 -22.80 11.14 -16.56
N THR A 6 -21.83 11.62 -15.78
CA THR A 6 -21.59 13.07 -15.65
C THR A 6 -20.82 13.66 -16.83
N LEU A 7 -19.72 13.03 -17.26
CA LEU A 7 -18.91 13.50 -18.41
C LEU A 7 -19.71 13.49 -19.72
N ARG A 8 -20.46 12.41 -19.95
CA ARG A 8 -21.32 12.29 -21.14
C ARG A 8 -22.36 13.42 -21.18
N ASN A 9 -23.00 13.72 -20.06
CA ASN A 9 -23.99 14.79 -20.00
C ASN A 9 -23.36 16.17 -20.24
N VAL A 10 -22.17 16.45 -19.72
CA VAL A 10 -21.48 17.73 -19.97
C VAL A 10 -21.08 17.86 -21.45
N VAL A 11 -20.51 16.83 -22.05
CA VAL A 11 -20.13 16.83 -23.47
C VAL A 11 -21.38 17.01 -24.35
N VAL A 12 -22.46 16.28 -24.08
CA VAL A 12 -23.70 16.36 -24.86
C VAL A 12 -24.41 17.72 -24.69
N THR A 13 -24.30 18.37 -23.53
CA THR A 13 -24.96 19.66 -23.28
C THR A 13 -24.16 20.85 -23.81
N PHE A 14 -22.83 20.86 -23.65
CA PHE A 14 -22.00 22.06 -23.91
C PHE A 14 -21.17 22.00 -25.20
N ILE A 15 -20.94 20.81 -25.76
CA ILE A 15 -20.12 20.61 -26.97
C ILE A 15 -20.93 20.34 -28.28
N PRO A 16 -22.28 20.14 -28.31
CA PRO A 16 -22.95 19.61 -29.51
C PRO A 16 -22.94 20.56 -30.71
N MET A 17 -22.98 21.89 -30.51
CA MET A 17 -22.96 22.85 -31.63
C MET A 17 -21.57 22.98 -32.28
N LEU A 18 -20.51 22.92 -31.48
CA LEU A 18 -19.12 23.13 -31.92
C LEU A 18 -18.57 21.94 -32.72
N VAL A 19 -18.94 20.70 -32.34
CA VAL A 19 -18.49 19.49 -33.06
C VAL A 19 -19.19 19.36 -34.42
N TYR A 20 -20.49 19.66 -34.50
CA TYR A 20 -21.25 19.54 -35.75
C TYR A 20 -20.97 20.67 -36.75
N MET A 21 -20.58 21.87 -36.28
CA MET A 21 -20.33 23.03 -37.16
C MET A 21 -18.86 23.19 -37.57
N ILE A 22 -17.89 22.69 -36.79
CA ILE A 22 -16.46 23.01 -36.98
C ILE A 22 -15.55 21.76 -37.02
N GLY A 23 -16.12 20.54 -36.93
CA GLY A 23 -15.35 19.30 -37.09
C GLY A 23 -14.33 19.03 -35.98
N ILE A 24 -14.66 19.36 -34.73
CA ILE A 24 -13.75 19.19 -33.59
C ILE A 24 -13.70 17.72 -33.14
N THR A 25 -12.48 17.20 -32.91
CA THR A 25 -12.24 15.86 -32.34
C THR A 25 -11.96 15.98 -30.84
N LEU A 26 -12.70 15.23 -30.03
CA LEU A 26 -12.46 15.16 -28.58
C LEU A 26 -11.43 14.07 -28.28
N MET A 27 -10.41 14.42 -27.50
CA MET A 27 -9.35 13.50 -27.05
C MET A 27 -9.24 13.54 -25.51
N SER A 28 -8.62 12.51 -24.94
CA SER A 28 -8.28 12.44 -23.52
C SER A 28 -6.94 11.73 -23.33
N GLU A 29 -6.32 11.90 -22.16
CA GLU A 29 -5.01 11.33 -21.81
C GLU A 29 -5.13 10.31 -20.65
N PRO A 30 -5.85 9.19 -20.82
CA PRO A 30 -6.02 8.20 -19.77
C PRO A 30 -4.72 7.40 -19.53
N GLY A 31 -4.04 7.63 -18.41
CA GLY A 31 -2.90 6.82 -17.96
C GLY A 31 -3.31 5.61 -17.12
N ARG A 32 -3.57 5.84 -15.82
CA ARG A 32 -3.95 4.80 -14.82
C ARG A 32 -5.06 3.86 -15.30
N TYR A 33 -6.04 4.40 -16.02
CA TYR A 33 -7.19 3.66 -16.54
C TYR A 33 -6.77 2.41 -17.32
N PHE A 34 -5.72 2.49 -18.12
CA PHE A 34 -5.19 1.36 -18.88
C PHE A 34 -4.14 0.56 -18.12
N ALA A 35 -3.32 1.23 -17.30
CA ALA A 35 -2.13 0.60 -16.72
C ALA A 35 -2.40 -0.13 -15.38
N SER A 36 -3.36 0.34 -14.56
CA SER A 36 -3.49 -0.10 -13.16
C SER A 36 -3.65 -1.61 -13.03
N GLY A 37 -4.74 -2.17 -13.58
CA GLY A 37 -5.09 -3.59 -13.45
C GLY A 37 -4.31 -4.54 -14.35
N GLY A 38 -3.42 -4.01 -15.21
CA GLY A 38 -2.64 -4.82 -16.14
C GLY A 38 -1.44 -5.53 -15.51
N MET A 39 -1.11 -5.23 -14.25
CA MET A 39 0.03 -5.81 -13.55
C MET A 39 -0.33 -6.21 -12.12
N THR A 40 0.14 -7.39 -11.73
CA THR A 40 0.15 -7.87 -10.35
C THR A 40 1.59 -8.00 -9.91
N LEU A 41 1.96 -7.34 -8.82
CA LEU A 41 3.27 -7.51 -8.20
C LEU A 41 3.26 -8.78 -7.35
N VAL A 42 4.35 -9.55 -7.41
CA VAL A 42 4.58 -10.72 -6.57
C VAL A 42 5.95 -10.57 -5.91
N VAL A 43 5.97 -10.61 -4.58
CA VAL A 43 7.19 -10.48 -3.76
C VAL A 43 7.34 -11.69 -2.86
N ARG A 44 8.57 -11.92 -2.40
CA ARG A 44 8.88 -12.96 -1.42
C ARG A 44 9.23 -12.33 -0.09
N ILE A 45 8.83 -12.99 0.98
CA ILE A 45 9.36 -12.72 2.32
C ILE A 45 10.80 -13.19 2.36
N ILE A 46 11.73 -12.27 2.57
CA ILE A 46 13.17 -12.54 2.61
C ILE A 46 13.72 -12.60 4.03
N ALA A 47 13.05 -11.95 4.98
CA ALA A 47 13.34 -12.06 6.39
C ALA A 47 12.06 -11.84 7.20
N ARG A 48 12.06 -12.30 8.44
CA ARG A 48 10.97 -12.07 9.38
C ARG A 48 11.49 -11.93 10.80
N ARG A 49 10.74 -11.21 11.62
CA ARG A 49 10.91 -11.13 13.07
C ARG A 49 9.57 -11.43 13.72
N ILE A 50 9.54 -12.45 14.56
CA ILE A 50 8.37 -12.81 15.37
C ILE A 50 8.60 -12.23 16.75
N HIS A 51 7.66 -11.42 17.23
CA HIS A 51 7.65 -10.94 18.61
C HIS A 51 6.90 -11.96 19.46
N ASN A 52 7.61 -12.72 20.29
CA ASN A 52 7.02 -13.82 21.04
C ASN A 52 6.23 -13.31 22.27
N GLN A 53 4.91 -13.46 22.23
CA GLN A 53 3.93 -13.62 23.33
C GLN A 53 4.01 -12.74 24.60
N ASN A 54 4.35 -11.46 24.48
CA ASN A 54 3.78 -10.46 25.40
C ASN A 54 3.22 -9.33 24.53
N TYR A 55 2.06 -9.57 23.91
CA TYR A 55 1.31 -8.50 23.28
C TYR A 55 1.14 -7.41 24.32
N LYS A 56 1.63 -6.20 24.02
CA LYS A 56 1.56 -5.10 24.98
C LYS A 56 0.10 -4.93 25.36
N SER A 57 -0.18 -5.03 26.66
CA SER A 57 -1.52 -4.82 27.18
C SER A 57 -2.03 -3.46 26.70
N GLN A 58 -3.35 -3.28 26.66
CA GLN A 58 -3.96 -2.03 26.23
C GLN A 58 -3.39 -0.82 27.02
N GLU A 59 -2.99 -1.03 28.27
CA GLU A 59 -2.30 -0.04 29.11
C GLU A 59 -0.87 0.28 28.65
N GLU A 60 -0.09 -0.72 28.22
CA GLU A 60 1.27 -0.53 27.70
C GLU A 60 1.26 0.17 26.35
N ILE A 61 0.26 -0.12 25.51
CA ILE A 61 0.02 0.59 24.25
C ILE A 61 -0.27 2.07 24.52
N ILE A 62 -1.17 2.38 25.46
CA ILE A 62 -1.48 3.77 25.86
C ILE A 62 -0.25 4.48 26.44
N LYS A 63 0.59 3.78 27.22
CA LYS A 63 1.85 4.33 27.75
C LYS A 63 2.83 4.67 26.63
N LEU A 64 2.98 3.79 25.63
CA LEU A 64 3.82 4.05 24.48
C LEU A 64 3.34 5.27 23.70
N GLU A 65 2.05 5.33 23.40
CA GLU A 65 1.46 6.46 22.67
C GLU A 65 1.75 7.80 23.35
N ARG A 66 1.60 7.86 24.69
CA ARG A 66 1.95 9.04 25.49
C ARG A 66 3.45 9.35 25.51
N SER A 67 4.31 8.33 25.38
CA SER A 67 5.76 8.54 25.35
C SER A 67 6.25 9.08 23.99
N PHE A 68 5.54 8.77 22.91
CA PHE A 68 5.83 9.28 21.56
C PHE A 68 5.16 10.64 21.27
N SER A 69 4.15 11.04 22.05
CA SER A 69 3.64 12.42 21.98
C SER A 69 4.66 13.40 22.55
N LEU A 70 5.11 14.36 21.72
CA LEU A 70 5.93 15.49 22.15
C LEU A 70 5.26 16.23 23.33
N PRO A 71 6.02 16.80 24.28
CA PRO A 71 5.44 17.75 25.23
C PRO A 71 5.02 19.00 24.44
N THR A 72 3.76 19.06 24.05
CA THR A 72 3.16 20.24 23.42
C THR A 72 3.03 21.35 24.46
N ASN A 73 4.12 22.10 24.65
CA ASN A 73 4.07 23.43 25.24
C ASN A 73 3.63 24.43 24.18
N SER A 74 2.33 24.47 23.88
CA SER A 74 1.67 25.66 23.37
C SER A 74 0.16 25.44 23.30
N LEU A 75 -0.57 26.36 23.94
CA LEU A 75 -2.02 26.45 24.05
C LEU A 75 -2.74 26.47 22.69
N VAL A 76 -2.85 25.34 22.01
CA VAL A 76 -3.66 25.22 20.79
C VAL A 76 -4.47 23.93 20.85
N GLN A 77 -5.77 24.13 21.09
CA GLN A 77 -6.90 23.30 20.64
C GLN A 77 -7.17 22.01 21.41
N ALA A 78 -7.83 22.20 22.55
CA ALA A 78 -9.10 21.51 22.78
C ALA A 78 -10.10 21.94 21.68
N ALA A 79 -10.17 21.19 20.58
CA ALA A 79 -11.26 21.27 19.61
C ALA A 79 -11.30 19.98 18.75
N ASN A 80 -12.16 19.04 19.18
CA ASN A 80 -12.83 17.98 18.41
C ASN A 80 -12.26 17.61 17.02
N THR A 81 -11.59 16.45 16.94
CA THR A 81 -11.67 15.52 15.80
C THR A 81 -11.27 14.14 16.31
N ASP A 82 -11.89 13.07 15.82
CA ASP A 82 -11.66 11.67 16.21
C ASP A 82 -10.16 11.32 16.33
N GLN A 83 -9.65 11.15 17.56
CA GLN A 83 -8.25 10.78 17.86
C GLN A 83 -8.11 9.28 18.16
N SER A 84 -8.61 8.42 17.28
CA SER A 84 -8.52 6.94 17.44
C SER A 84 -7.47 6.28 16.55
N ALA A 85 -6.68 7.04 15.78
CA ALA A 85 -5.61 6.51 14.95
C ALA A 85 -4.26 6.58 15.70
N MET A 86 -3.82 5.43 16.21
CA MET A 86 -2.49 5.26 16.82
C MET A 86 -1.39 5.64 15.83
N SER A 87 -0.29 6.23 16.31
CA SER A 87 0.84 6.60 15.45
C SER A 87 1.55 5.38 14.84
N GLU A 88 2.11 5.55 13.64
CA GLU A 88 2.79 4.47 12.88
C GLU A 88 3.90 3.78 13.69
N GLN A 89 4.66 4.56 14.48
CA GLN A 89 5.70 4.04 15.36
C GLN A 89 5.15 3.12 16.45
N VAL A 90 3.99 3.47 17.02
CA VAL A 90 3.33 2.62 18.02
C VAL A 90 2.81 1.34 17.37
N LEU A 91 2.25 1.43 16.16
CA LEU A 91 1.79 0.24 15.43
C LEU A 91 2.94 -0.73 15.13
N ILE A 92 4.11 -0.22 14.72
CA ILE A 92 5.31 -1.03 14.50
C ILE A 92 5.78 -1.70 15.79
N GLU A 93 5.82 -0.95 16.89
CA GLU A 93 6.28 -1.45 18.18
C GLU A 93 5.30 -2.44 18.83
N CYS A 94 4.02 -2.39 18.44
CA CYS A 94 2.98 -3.32 18.87
C CYS A 94 2.79 -4.50 17.91
N ALA A 95 3.52 -4.56 16.80
CA ALA A 95 3.38 -5.61 15.81
C ALA A 95 3.84 -6.96 16.37
N GLU A 96 3.02 -7.98 16.15
CA GLU A 96 3.32 -9.36 16.53
C GLU A 96 4.35 -9.96 15.58
N ASN A 97 4.21 -9.64 14.29
CA ASN A 97 5.11 -10.12 13.25
C ASN A 97 5.58 -8.96 12.38
N ILE A 98 6.85 -8.99 12.02
CA ILE A 98 7.44 -8.07 11.05
C ILE A 98 8.00 -8.89 9.90
N TYR A 99 7.57 -8.56 8.68
CA TYR A 99 8.01 -9.22 7.46
C TYR A 99 8.80 -8.23 6.60
N TYR A 100 9.93 -8.68 6.07
CA TYR A 100 10.73 -7.94 5.10
C TYR A 100 10.56 -8.61 3.74
N ILE A 101 10.18 -7.82 2.74
CA ILE A 101 9.98 -8.29 1.36
C ILE A 101 11.06 -7.76 0.42
N ASN A 102 11.21 -8.41 -0.73
CA ASN A 102 12.25 -8.08 -1.71
C ASN A 102 11.89 -6.93 -2.67
N ASP A 103 10.92 -6.09 -2.35
CA ASP A 103 10.57 -4.85 -3.05
C ASP A 103 10.05 -3.85 -2.01
N GLY A 104 10.19 -2.55 -2.26
CA GLY A 104 9.93 -1.51 -1.28
C GLY A 104 9.55 -0.17 -1.89
N ILE A 105 9.54 0.87 -1.07
CA ILE A 105 9.19 2.24 -1.46
C ILE A 105 10.12 2.77 -2.54
N TYR A 106 11.40 2.40 -2.52
CA TYR A 106 12.32 2.81 -3.59
C TYR A 106 12.09 2.07 -4.91
N GLY A 107 11.29 1.00 -4.89
CA GLY A 107 10.92 0.16 -6.01
C GLY A 107 9.47 0.37 -6.44
N THR A 108 8.66 -0.69 -6.43
CA THR A 108 7.26 -0.64 -6.90
C THR A 108 6.36 0.18 -5.96
N PHE A 109 6.66 0.17 -4.65
CA PHE A 109 5.83 0.83 -3.64
C PHE A 109 6.07 2.33 -3.52
N ASN A 110 6.88 2.95 -4.38
CA ASN A 110 7.01 4.41 -4.45
C ASN A 110 5.64 5.11 -4.64
N ALA A 111 4.69 4.40 -5.27
CA ALA A 111 3.31 4.85 -5.43
C ALA A 111 2.60 5.15 -4.11
N ILE A 112 3.04 4.58 -2.98
CA ILE A 112 2.51 4.95 -1.65
C ILE A 112 2.81 6.43 -1.37
N ILE A 113 4.04 6.87 -1.64
CA ILE A 113 4.49 8.24 -1.36
C ILE A 113 4.02 9.21 -2.44
N PHE A 114 4.29 8.89 -3.72
CA PHE A 114 4.10 9.83 -4.81
C PHE A 114 2.69 9.83 -5.41
N ASP A 115 1.93 8.77 -5.17
CA ASP A 115 0.62 8.56 -5.80
C ASP A 115 -0.50 8.26 -4.78
N HIS A 116 -0.17 8.28 -3.48
CA HIS A 116 -1.07 7.97 -2.36
C HIS A 116 -1.81 6.64 -2.53
N LYS A 117 -1.16 5.67 -3.20
CA LYS A 117 -1.76 4.38 -3.51
C LYS A 117 -1.84 3.52 -2.25
N VAL A 118 -3.04 3.04 -1.96
CA VAL A 118 -3.25 1.98 -0.97
C VAL A 118 -3.21 0.64 -1.69
N PHE A 119 -2.28 -0.23 -1.29
CA PHE A 119 -2.14 -1.56 -1.86
C PHE A 119 -2.98 -2.58 -1.10
N THR A 120 -3.71 -3.42 -1.81
CA THR A 120 -4.34 -4.61 -1.23
C THR A 120 -3.31 -5.72 -1.17
N VAL A 121 -3.10 -6.28 0.02
CA VAL A 121 -2.13 -7.35 0.25
C VAL A 121 -2.85 -8.68 0.22
N HIS A 122 -2.31 -9.61 -0.56
CA HIS A 122 -2.69 -11.01 -0.51
C HIS A 122 -1.46 -11.85 -0.22
N TYR A 123 -1.66 -13.04 0.33
CA TYR A 123 -0.58 -13.95 0.66
C TYR A 123 -0.78 -15.32 0.00
N LEU A 124 0.31 -16.06 -0.12
CA LEU A 124 0.35 -17.45 -0.50
C LEU A 124 1.43 -18.14 0.33
N LYS A 125 0.99 -19.01 1.25
CA LYS A 125 1.87 -19.90 2.02
C LYS A 125 2.31 -21.07 1.14
N ILE A 126 3.61 -21.28 1.03
CA ILE A 126 4.18 -22.35 0.21
C ILE A 126 4.19 -23.64 1.03
N GLY A 127 3.46 -24.66 0.57
CA GLY A 127 3.34 -25.95 1.26
C GLY A 127 1.94 -26.17 1.83
N GLU A 128 1.86 -26.55 3.09
CA GLU A 128 0.60 -26.90 3.75
C GLU A 128 -0.26 -25.65 3.97
N GLN A 129 -1.49 -25.71 3.45
CA GLN A 129 -2.46 -24.63 3.51
C GLN A 129 -3.49 -24.96 4.59
N GLU A 130 -3.54 -24.13 5.62
CA GLU A 130 -4.62 -24.17 6.60
C GLU A 130 -5.87 -23.48 6.05
N SER A 131 -7.05 -24.04 6.33
CA SER A 131 -8.32 -23.50 5.82
C SER A 131 -8.74 -22.19 6.48
N ASN A 132 -8.31 -21.96 7.73
CA ASN A 132 -8.59 -20.73 8.47
C ASN A 132 -7.46 -20.45 9.48
N PRO A 133 -6.29 -19.99 9.01
CA PRO A 133 -5.15 -19.75 9.89
C PRO A 133 -5.43 -18.56 10.81
N GLU A 134 -4.95 -18.67 12.06
CA GLU A 134 -4.97 -17.57 13.02
C GLU A 134 -4.26 -16.35 12.43
N GLN A 135 -4.83 -15.16 12.64
CA GLN A 135 -4.33 -13.90 12.10
C GLN A 135 -3.67 -13.09 13.20
N TYR A 136 -2.57 -12.42 12.85
CA TYR A 136 -1.77 -11.61 13.76
C TYR A 136 -1.53 -10.22 13.18
N LYS A 137 -1.49 -9.21 14.05
CA LYS A 137 -1.16 -7.84 13.66
C LYS A 137 0.29 -7.78 13.22
N SER A 138 0.48 -7.52 11.94
CA SER A 138 1.77 -7.60 11.26
C SER A 138 2.15 -6.29 10.61
N VAL A 139 3.46 -6.11 10.39
CA VAL A 139 4.05 -5.00 9.64
C VAL A 139 4.87 -5.53 8.48
N ILE A 140 4.84 -4.82 7.36
CA ILE A 140 5.60 -5.17 6.16
C ILE A 140 6.59 -4.04 5.84
N PHE A 141 7.87 -4.37 5.82
CA PHE A 141 8.95 -3.48 5.37
C PHE A 141 9.51 -3.93 4.02
N GLY A 142 10.08 -2.98 3.29
CA GLY A 142 10.88 -3.24 2.12
C GLY A 142 12.29 -3.72 2.49
N PRO A 143 13.15 -3.92 1.49
CA PRO A 143 14.46 -4.53 1.70
C PRO A 143 15.54 -3.55 2.19
N THR A 144 15.24 -2.25 2.27
CA THR A 144 16.25 -1.24 2.59
C THR A 144 16.38 -1.02 4.10
N CYS A 145 17.48 -0.37 4.51
CA CYS A 145 17.70 0.02 5.90
C CYS A 145 17.04 1.36 6.26
N ASP A 146 16.26 1.95 5.36
CA ASP A 146 15.58 3.21 5.64
C ASP A 146 14.28 2.95 6.40
N SER A 147 14.06 3.68 7.50
CA SER A 147 12.85 3.60 8.31
C SER A 147 11.57 3.94 7.53
N ILE A 148 11.67 4.74 6.47
CA ILE A 148 10.49 5.09 5.67
C ILE A 148 10.06 3.93 4.76
N ASP A 149 10.91 2.92 4.52
CA ASP A 149 10.64 1.79 3.64
C ASP A 149 9.66 0.78 4.28
N CYS A 150 8.51 1.29 4.72
CA CYS A 150 7.43 0.56 5.36
C CYS A 150 6.20 0.57 4.44
N ILE A 151 5.74 -0.62 4.04
CA ILE A 151 4.62 -0.80 3.11
C ILE A 151 3.28 -0.83 3.86
N ALA A 152 3.25 -1.46 5.04
CA ALA A 152 2.05 -1.59 5.85
C ALA A 152 2.38 -1.52 7.34
N HIS A 153 1.80 -0.54 8.04
CA HIS A 153 2.01 -0.30 9.47
C HIS A 153 1.15 -1.18 10.39
N SER A 154 0.06 -1.76 9.87
CA SER A 154 -0.76 -2.72 10.61
C SER A 154 -1.64 -3.49 9.63
N ILE A 155 -1.44 -4.80 9.54
CA ILE A 155 -2.25 -5.69 8.70
C ILE A 155 -2.43 -7.04 9.38
N ASP A 156 -3.63 -7.60 9.28
CA ASP A 156 -3.90 -8.97 9.72
C ASP A 156 -3.36 -9.96 8.69
N LEU A 157 -2.37 -10.76 9.09
CA LEU A 157 -1.79 -11.83 8.29
C LEU A 157 -1.63 -13.09 9.15
N PRO A 158 -1.70 -14.29 8.54
CA PRO A 158 -1.32 -15.49 9.26
C PRO A 158 0.18 -15.50 9.52
N LEU A 159 0.64 -16.48 10.31
CA LEU A 159 2.06 -16.71 10.46
C LEU A 159 2.66 -17.21 9.13
N LEU A 160 3.49 -16.35 8.53
CA LEU A 160 4.20 -16.59 7.29
C LEU A 160 5.68 -16.90 7.56
N GLU A 161 6.26 -17.66 6.64
CA GLU A 161 7.65 -18.09 6.68
C GLU A 161 8.50 -17.38 5.61
N ILE A 162 9.81 -17.41 5.80
CA ILE A 162 10.74 -16.95 4.76
C ILE A 162 10.55 -17.82 3.52
N GLY A 163 10.40 -17.17 2.36
CA GLY A 163 10.11 -17.82 1.08
C GLY A 163 8.63 -17.82 0.69
N ASP A 164 7.72 -17.59 1.63
CA ASP A 164 6.31 -17.33 1.34
C ASP A 164 6.15 -16.06 0.49
N VAL A 165 5.00 -15.99 -0.18
CA VAL A 165 4.75 -15.00 -1.21
C VAL A 165 3.66 -14.04 -0.75
N LEU A 166 3.90 -12.74 -0.98
CA LEU A 166 2.85 -11.73 -0.99
C LEU A 166 2.61 -11.28 -2.42
N TRP A 167 1.37 -10.99 -2.77
CA TRP A 167 1.04 -10.43 -4.07
C TRP A 167 0.05 -9.28 -3.95
N PHE A 168 0.17 -8.34 -4.89
CA PHE A 168 -0.50 -7.06 -4.87
C PHE A 168 -1.09 -6.79 -6.26
N PRO A 169 -2.42 -6.84 -6.43
CA PRO A 169 -3.07 -6.48 -7.68
C PRO A 169 -2.96 -4.97 -7.92
N ASP A 170 -3.37 -4.56 -9.12
CA ASP A 170 -3.44 -3.16 -9.53
C ASP A 170 -2.09 -2.42 -9.45
N ALA A 171 -0.97 -3.13 -9.60
CA ALA A 171 0.37 -2.61 -9.39
C ALA A 171 1.01 -2.02 -10.66
N GLY A 172 0.23 -1.67 -11.69
CA GLY A 172 0.79 -1.22 -12.98
C GLY A 172 0.95 0.28 -13.17
N ALA A 173 0.16 1.12 -12.49
CA ALA A 173 0.20 2.56 -12.70
C ALA A 173 1.04 3.28 -11.64
N TYR A 174 1.99 4.12 -12.08
CA TYR A 174 2.88 4.94 -11.24
C TYR A 174 3.69 4.15 -10.21
N THR A 175 3.99 2.89 -10.54
CA THR A 175 4.80 2.00 -9.71
C THR A 175 6.20 1.91 -10.31
N SER A 176 6.52 0.85 -11.06
CA SER A 176 7.85 0.61 -11.64
C SER A 176 8.38 1.73 -12.54
N ALA A 177 7.51 2.60 -13.08
CA ALA A 177 7.89 3.76 -13.87
C ALA A 177 8.77 4.77 -13.09
N CYS A 178 8.59 4.87 -11.77
CA CYS A 178 9.34 5.78 -10.89
C CYS A 178 10.29 5.03 -9.94
N ALA A 179 10.51 3.73 -10.17
CA ALA A 179 11.39 2.91 -9.34
C ALA A 179 12.87 3.27 -9.54
N SER A 180 13.62 3.30 -8.45
CA SER A 180 15.06 3.49 -8.40
C SER A 180 15.78 2.19 -8.02
N ASP A 181 17.08 2.13 -8.28
CA ASP A 181 17.94 1.02 -7.84
C ASP A 181 18.67 1.38 -6.52
N PHE A 182 17.99 2.10 -5.61
CA PHE A 182 18.54 2.46 -4.30
C PHE A 182 18.98 1.21 -3.52
N ASN A 183 20.10 1.29 -2.81
CA ASN A 183 20.81 0.14 -2.20
C ASN A 183 21.16 -1.01 -3.18
N GLY A 184 21.10 -0.78 -4.50
CA GLY A 184 21.42 -1.77 -5.52
C GLY A 184 20.34 -2.83 -5.75
N PHE A 185 19.16 -2.68 -5.15
CA PHE A 185 18.05 -3.63 -5.34
C PHE A 185 17.36 -3.39 -6.68
N LYS A 186 17.33 -4.43 -7.53
CA LYS A 186 16.63 -4.39 -8.82
C LYS A 186 15.25 -5.04 -8.69
N THR A 187 14.21 -4.31 -9.06
CA THR A 187 12.81 -4.73 -8.91
C THR A 187 12.16 -5.15 -10.24
N LYS A 188 12.95 -5.29 -11.32
CA LYS A 188 12.46 -5.30 -12.71
C LYS A 188 12.52 -6.70 -13.35
N LYS A 189 11.66 -7.63 -12.92
CA LYS A 189 11.42 -8.89 -13.66
C LYS A 189 9.95 -9.00 -14.04
N TYR A 190 9.66 -8.82 -15.33
CA TYR A 190 8.31 -8.91 -15.88
C TYR A 190 8.06 -10.28 -16.50
N MET A 191 6.87 -10.81 -16.26
CA MET A 191 6.35 -12.00 -16.93
C MET A 191 5.01 -11.63 -17.57
N PHE A 192 4.95 -11.63 -18.89
CA PHE A 192 3.74 -11.29 -19.63
C PHE A 192 2.91 -12.55 -19.85
N ILE A 193 1.65 -12.50 -19.41
CA ILE A 193 0.68 -13.57 -19.60
C ILE A 193 -0.43 -13.01 -20.48
N TRP A 194 -0.70 -13.67 -21.60
CA TRP A 194 -1.85 -13.36 -22.45
C TRP A 194 -3.00 -14.31 -22.11
N LYS A 195 -4.14 -13.76 -21.73
CA LYS A 195 -5.37 -14.52 -21.48
C LYS A 195 -6.36 -14.17 -22.59
N GLY A 196 -6.59 -15.13 -23.48
CA GLY A 196 -7.59 -15.06 -24.55
C GLY A 196 -9.02 -15.25 -24.07
#